data_AF-A0A920DN95-F1
#
_entry.id   AF-A0A920DN95-F1
#
_cell.length_a   1.000
_cell.length_b   1.000
_cell.length_c   1.000
_cell.angle_alpha   90.00
_cell.angle_beta   90.00
_cell.angle_gamma   90.00
#
_symmetry.space_group_name_H-M   'P 1'
#
loop_
_entity.id
_entity.type
_entity.pdbx_description
1 polymer ?
#
loop_
_entity_poly.entity_id
_entity_poly.type
_entity_poly.pdbx_seq_one_letter_code
_entity_poly.pdbx_strand_id
1 'polypeptide(L)'
;MNPDISAIEIFTGPYAIAMASDDNKRIDQELKKIATLATSAQKLGLKVNAGHDLTTDNLKNLVELNLIDEVSIGHAIITQSLEYGYEQTLDKYLEIING
;
A
#
# COMPACT_ATOMS: atom_id res chain seq x y z
N MET A 1 -16.24 18.43 9.52
CA MET A 1 -16.04 17.06 8.99
C MET A 1 -17.33 16.31 9.13
N ASN A 2 -17.65 15.42 8.18
CA ASN A 2 -18.73 14.46 8.38
C ASN A 2 -18.30 13.49 9.49
N PRO A 3 -19.01 13.43 10.63
CA PRO A 3 -18.63 12.56 11.76
C PRO A 3 -18.64 11.06 11.40
N ASP A 4 -19.26 10.68 10.29
CA ASP A 4 -19.38 9.29 9.86
C ASP A 4 -18.17 8.80 9.04
N ILE A 5 -17.27 9.70 8.63
CA ILE A 5 -16.06 9.33 7.88
C ILE A 5 -14.88 9.23 8.84
N SER A 6 -14.31 8.04 8.98
CA SER A 6 -13.19 7.75 9.90
C SER A 6 -11.88 7.39 9.21
N ALA A 7 -11.90 7.19 7.89
CA ALA A 7 -10.74 6.74 7.13
C ALA A 7 -10.76 7.24 5.68
N ILE A 8 -9.60 7.21 5.04
CA ILE A 8 -9.44 7.30 3.58
C ILE A 8 -8.70 6.06 3.08
N GLU A 9 -8.82 5.76 1.79
CA GLU A 9 -7.96 4.79 1.11
C GLU A 9 -7.22 5.47 -0.03
N ILE A 10 -5.89 5.41 0.01
CA ILE A 10 -5.03 6.00 -1.00
C ILE A 10 -4.93 5.04 -2.19
N PHE A 11 -5.29 5.53 -3.38
CA PHE A 11 -5.11 4.80 -4.64
C PHE A 11 -3.62 4.73 -5.01
N THR A 12 -3.02 3.53 -4.91
CA THR A 12 -1.58 3.33 -5.19
C THR A 12 -1.26 2.88 -6.62
N GLY A 13 -2.23 2.87 -7.55
CA GLY A 13 -2.00 2.48 -8.95
C GLY A 13 -0.83 3.19 -9.66
N PRO A 14 -0.69 4.53 -9.58
CA PRO A 14 0.45 5.23 -10.18
C PRO A 14 1.80 4.85 -9.58
N TYR A 15 1.83 4.54 -8.28
CA TYR A 15 3.01 4.03 -7.58
C TYR A 15 3.36 2.62 -8.06
N ALA A 16 2.36 1.72 -8.14
CA ALA A 16 2.55 0.36 -8.63
C ALA A 16 3.06 0.32 -10.08
N ILE A 17 2.53 1.18 -10.96
CA ILE A 17 3.02 1.33 -12.34
C ILE A 17 4.49 1.78 -12.37
N ALA A 18 4.86 2.73 -11.50
CA ALA A 18 6.23 3.22 -11.42
C ALA A 18 7.21 2.13 -10.96
N MET A 19 6.80 1.34 -9.95
CA MET A 19 7.55 0.16 -9.47
C MET A 19 7.72 -0.89 -10.56
N ALA A 20 6.64 -1.22 -11.29
CA ALA A 20 6.69 -2.20 -12.38
C ALA A 20 7.54 -1.75 -13.59
N SER A 21 7.80 -0.44 -13.70
CA SER A 21 8.62 0.14 -14.79
C SER A 21 10.06 0.47 -14.36
N ASP A 22 10.44 0.17 -13.11
CA ASP A 22 11.72 0.55 -12.50
C ASP A 22 12.07 2.05 -12.63
N ASP A 23 11.06 2.93 -12.72
CA ASP A 23 11.26 4.38 -12.81
C ASP A 23 11.47 4.97 -11.41
N ASN A 24 12.71 4.87 -10.91
CA ASN A 24 13.10 5.36 -9.58
C ASN A 24 12.67 6.81 -9.33
N LYS A 25 12.75 7.68 -10.34
CA LYS A 25 12.34 9.08 -10.20
C LYS A 25 10.84 9.18 -9.98
N ARG A 26 10.04 8.38 -10.69
CA ARG A 26 8.60 8.36 -10.52
C ARG A 26 8.18 7.68 -9.22
N ILE A 27 8.85 6.60 -8.83
CA ILE A 27 8.67 5.93 -7.54
C ILE A 27 8.80 6.95 -6.40
N ASP A 28 9.90 7.70 -6.37
CA ASP A 28 10.14 8.75 -5.36
C ASP A 28 9.06 9.83 -5.35
N GLN A 29 8.58 10.23 -6.53
CA GLN A 29 7.52 11.23 -6.66
C GLN A 29 6.19 10.72 -6.10
N GLU A 30 5.82 9.49 -6.41
CA GLU A 30 4.56 8.92 -5.93
C GLU A 30 4.61 8.62 -4.43
N LEU A 31 5.73 8.09 -3.90
CA LEU A 31 5.91 7.90 -2.46
C LEU A 31 5.80 9.23 -1.69
N LYS A 32 6.38 10.32 -2.21
CA LYS A 32 6.24 11.66 -1.61
C LYS A 32 4.79 12.15 -1.61
N LYS A 33 4.04 11.91 -2.68
CA LYS A 33 2.61 12.27 -2.74
C LYS A 33 1.80 11.48 -1.73
N ILE A 34 2.02 10.16 -1.66
CA ILE A 34 1.36 9.28 -0.70
C ILE A 34 1.66 9.74 0.74
N ALA A 35 2.92 9.97 1.08
CA ALA A 35 3.33 10.44 2.40
C ALA A 35 2.69 11.81 2.76
N THR A 36 2.64 12.74 1.80
CA THR A 36 2.02 14.06 2.00
C THR A 36 0.52 13.95 2.25
N LEU A 37 -0.18 13.12 1.47
CA LEU A 37 -1.60 12.86 1.62
C LEU A 37 -1.92 12.17 2.96
N ALA A 38 -1.19 11.11 3.28
CA ALA A 38 -1.33 10.35 4.51
C ALA A 38 -1.12 11.24 5.74
N THR A 39 -0.02 12.02 5.77
CA THR A 39 0.25 12.97 6.86
C THR A 39 -0.87 13.99 7.02
N SER A 40 -1.44 14.46 5.90
CA SER A 40 -2.55 15.43 5.93
C SER A 40 -3.82 14.80 6.49
N ALA A 41 -4.14 13.56 6.09
CA ALA A 41 -5.30 12.83 6.60
C ALA A 41 -5.17 12.50 8.10
N GLN A 42 -4.00 12.08 8.56
CA GLN A 42 -3.75 11.82 9.98
C GLN A 42 -3.89 13.08 10.83
N LYS A 43 -3.43 14.24 10.35
CA LYS A 43 -3.66 15.55 11.03
C LYS A 43 -5.14 15.91 11.17
N LEU A 44 -5.98 15.34 10.32
CA LEU A 44 -7.43 15.47 10.35
C LEU A 44 -8.11 14.39 11.21
N GLY A 45 -7.33 13.50 11.85
CA GLY A 45 -7.84 12.42 12.69
C GLY A 45 -8.39 11.23 11.90
N LEU A 46 -8.10 11.13 10.60
CA LEU A 46 -8.52 10.03 9.74
C LEU A 46 -7.48 8.92 9.76
N LYS A 47 -7.94 7.67 9.79
CA LYS A 47 -7.10 6.52 9.43
C LYS A 47 -6.73 6.56 7.95
N VAL A 48 -5.56 6.03 7.61
CA VAL A 48 -5.03 6.01 6.26
C VAL A 48 -4.84 4.57 5.83
N ASN A 49 -5.75 4.10 4.98
CA ASN A 49 -5.60 2.84 4.29
C ASN A 49 -4.90 3.09 2.94
N ALA A 50 -4.34 2.04 2.36
CA ALA A 50 -3.84 2.07 1.00
C ALA A 50 -4.15 0.76 0.28
N GLY A 51 -4.08 0.78 -1.04
CA GLY A 51 -4.35 -0.39 -1.84
C GLY A 51 -4.34 -0.08 -3.32
N HIS A 52 -4.69 -1.09 -4.11
CA HIS A 52 -4.61 -1.14 -5.58
C HIS A 52 -3.21 -1.47 -6.12
N ASP A 53 -3.13 -2.62 -6.80
CA ASP A 53 -1.93 -3.18 -7.44
C ASP A 53 -0.70 -3.34 -6.53
N LEU A 54 -0.93 -3.51 -5.23
CA LEU A 54 0.14 -3.87 -4.29
C LEU A 54 0.51 -5.35 -4.41
N THR A 55 1.81 -5.61 -4.42
CA THR A 55 2.44 -6.93 -4.49
C THR A 55 3.49 -7.05 -3.39
N THR A 56 4.05 -8.24 -3.20
CA THR A 56 5.20 -8.45 -2.31
C THR A 56 6.41 -7.56 -2.68
N ASP A 57 6.55 -7.17 -3.95
CA ASP A 57 7.72 -6.45 -4.44
C ASP A 57 7.64 -4.94 -4.16
N ASN A 58 6.43 -4.39 -4.09
CA ASN A 58 6.22 -2.95 -3.89
C ASN A 58 5.64 -2.59 -2.52
N LEU A 59 5.10 -3.54 -1.77
CA LEU A 59 4.50 -3.25 -0.47
C LEU A 59 5.52 -2.70 0.54
N LYS A 60 6.77 -3.20 0.50
CA LYS A 60 7.81 -2.83 1.46
C LYS A 60 8.04 -1.33 1.58
N ASN A 61 8.15 -0.62 0.45
CA ASN A 61 8.41 0.82 0.47
C ASN A 61 7.25 1.61 1.11
N LEU A 62 6.01 1.11 1.01
CA LEU A 62 4.85 1.72 1.66
C LEU A 62 4.83 1.46 3.17
N VAL A 63 5.16 0.24 3.60
CA VAL A 63 5.28 -0.09 5.02
C VAL A 63 6.36 0.78 5.68
N GLU A 64 7.50 0.95 5.02
CA GLU A 64 8.61 1.79 5.50
C GLU A 64 8.25 3.28 5.66
N LEU A 65 7.17 3.77 5.04
CA LEU A 65 6.70 5.13 5.31
C LEU A 65 6.17 5.29 6.74
N ASN A 66 5.70 4.21 7.37
CA ASN A 66 5.07 4.22 8.70
C ASN A 66 3.92 5.25 8.81
N LEU A 67 3.14 5.37 7.73
CA LEU A 67 2.03 6.32 7.60
C LEU A 67 0.71 5.64 7.18
N ILE A 68 0.72 4.32 6.99
CA ILE A 68 -0.40 3.52 6.49
C ILE A 68 -0.88 2.60 7.63
N ASP A 69 -2.16 2.66 7.96
CA ASP A 69 -2.79 1.89 9.03
C ASP A 69 -3.23 0.49 8.56
N GLU A 70 -3.66 0.37 7.30
CA GLU A 70 -4.14 -0.89 6.70
C GLU A 70 -3.85 -0.91 5.20
N VAL A 71 -3.58 -2.11 4.65
CA VAL A 71 -3.52 -2.32 3.19
C VAL A 71 -4.57 -3.32 2.73
N SER A 72 -5.28 -2.98 1.66
CA SER A 72 -6.26 -3.85 1.00
C SER A 72 -5.68 -4.40 -0.31
N ILE A 73 -5.41 -5.72 -0.34
CA ILE A 73 -4.76 -6.39 -1.47
C ILE A 73 -5.65 -7.56 -1.94
N GLY A 74 -6.08 -7.51 -3.20
CA GLY A 74 -6.97 -8.52 -3.78
C GLY A 74 -6.28 -9.35 -4.86
N HIS A 75 -6.24 -8.81 -6.08
CA HIS A 75 -5.79 -9.52 -7.28
C HIS A 75 -4.45 -10.24 -7.10
N ALA A 76 -3.43 -9.56 -6.56
CA ALA A 76 -2.09 -10.12 -6.38
C ALA A 76 -2.05 -11.30 -5.41
N ILE A 77 -2.79 -11.26 -4.30
CA ILE A 77 -2.90 -12.40 -3.37
C ILE A 77 -3.51 -13.60 -4.09
N ILE A 78 -4.60 -13.39 -4.83
CA ILE A 78 -5.27 -14.48 -5.54
C ILE A 78 -4.37 -15.08 -6.62
N THR A 79 -3.74 -14.24 -7.46
CA THR A 79 -2.88 -14.75 -8.54
C THR A 79 -1.64 -15.47 -8.00
N GLN A 80 -0.95 -14.89 -7.01
CA GLN A 80 0.22 -15.53 -6.39
C GLN A 80 -0.15 -16.81 -5.63
N SER A 81 -1.37 -16.91 -5.09
CA SER A 81 -1.83 -18.13 -4.42
C SER A 81 -2.01 -19.31 -5.37
N LEU A 82 -2.18 -19.07 -6.68
CA LEU A 82 -2.20 -20.14 -7.68
C LEU A 82 -0.82 -20.76 -7.89
N GLU A 83 0.25 -20.01 -7.58
CA GLU A 83 1.64 -20.46 -7.73
C GLU A 83 2.20 -21.06 -6.43
N TYR A 84 1.97 -20.37 -5.29
CA TYR A 84 2.56 -20.73 -4.00
C TYR A 84 1.59 -21.46 -3.05
N GLY A 85 0.28 -21.43 -3.33
CA GLY A 85 -0.76 -21.79 -2.37
C GLY A 85 -1.12 -20.63 -1.44
N TYR A 86 -2.39 -20.59 -1.01
CA TYR A 86 -2.98 -19.43 -0.31
C TYR A 86 -2.28 -19.10 1.02
N GLU A 87 -1.99 -20.09 1.85
CA GLU A 87 -1.32 -19.91 3.15
C GLU A 87 0.09 -19.32 2.96
N GLN A 88 0.91 -19.94 2.11
CA GLN A 88 2.25 -19.45 1.82
C GLN A 88 2.25 -18.04 1.21
N THR A 89 1.26 -17.71 0.36
CA THR A 89 1.11 -16.35 -0.16
C THR A 89 0.85 -15.36 0.97
N LEU A 90 -0.09 -15.65 1.88
CA LEU A 90 -0.37 -14.75 3.01
C LEU A 90 0.85 -14.57 3.91
N ASP A 91 1.59 -15.63 4.22
CA ASP A 91 2.81 -15.55 5.04
C ASP A 91 3.83 -14.55 4.44
N LYS A 92 4.05 -14.61 3.12
CA LYS A 92 4.95 -13.67 2.43
C LYS A 92 4.53 -12.20 2.60
N TYR A 93 3.24 -11.91 2.57
CA TYR A 93 2.75 -10.54 2.80
C TYR A 93 2.87 -10.13 4.27
N LEU A 94 2.55 -11.04 5.20
CA LEU A 94 2.66 -10.78 6.64
C LEU A 94 4.12 -10.56 7.08
N GLU A 95 5.09 -11.26 6.49
CA GLU A 95 6.51 -11.03 6.72
C GLU A 95 6.94 -9.60 6.36
N ILE A 96 6.37 -9.01 5.31
CA ILE A 96 6.67 -7.63 4.89
C ILE A 96 6.01 -6.61 5.82
N ILE A 97 4.81 -6.91 6.33
CA ILE A 97 4.06 -5.98 7.20
C ILE A 97 4.57 -6.00 8.63
N ASN A 98 5.00 -7.15 9.14
CA ASN A 98 5.43 -7.34 10.53
C ASN A 98 6.95 -7.18 10.75
N GLY A 99 7.73 -7.08 9.68
CA GLY A 99 9.19 -6.90 9.74
C GLY A 99 9.61 -5.45 9.90
#